data_AF-M5CGP6-F1
#
_entry.id   AF-M5CGP6-F1
#
_cell.length_a   1.000
_cell.length_b   1.000
_cell.length_c   1.000
_cell.angle_alpha   90.00
_cell.angle_beta   90.00
_cell.angle_gamma   90.00
#
_symmetry.space_group_name_H-M   'P 1'
#
loop_
_entity.id
_entity.type
_entity.pdbx_description
1 polymer ?
#
loop_
_entity_poly.entity_id
_entity_poly.type
_entity_poly.pdbx_seq_one_letter_code
_entity_poly.pdbx_strand_id
1 'polypeptide(L)'
;MLSFSRLLEMTTPGEGFWYEQAPFKANIIIHIFTSLPASFFSVFLFLPITWQRWPKFHSIFGYILSLLLVVSLVCGSILGRRAQGGDLNMQSAVYMLGSASGYAVVMGCLEARRGAIDMHREYMLRAWFYNGAFVTTRVTALISAQIVTVINGYFSLWKCAEVGYVLKSVDALVEAYPECGTPTARQYPKWTHVAVHASSNEGPLAMFLHILGIELYLRYTQDESRKWREWSERKANGQDQTELPNRMPR
;
A
#
# COMPACT_ATOMS: atom_id res chain seq x y z
N MET A 1 -14.82 3.24 -17.31
CA MET A 1 -14.52 3.84 -15.98
C MET A 1 -15.37 3.13 -14.95
N LEU A 2 -14.79 2.69 -13.82
CA LEU A 2 -15.59 2.19 -12.69
C LEU A 2 -16.46 3.34 -12.15
N SER A 3 -17.78 3.13 -12.06
CA SER A 3 -18.65 4.07 -11.36
C SER A 3 -18.25 4.12 -9.88
N PHE A 4 -18.30 5.30 -9.26
CA PHE A 4 -18.01 5.45 -7.84
C PHE A 4 -18.93 4.59 -6.96
N SER A 5 -20.19 4.40 -7.36
CA SER A 5 -21.11 3.48 -6.69
C SER A 5 -20.60 2.03 -6.69
N ARG A 6 -20.05 1.58 -7.82
CA ARG A 6 -19.46 0.24 -7.94
C ARG A 6 -18.17 0.09 -7.13
N LEU A 7 -17.42 1.18 -6.95
CA LEU A 7 -16.28 1.19 -6.02
C LEU A 7 -16.77 0.95 -4.57
N LEU A 8 -17.82 1.65 -4.14
CA LEU A 8 -18.37 1.49 -2.80
C LEU A 8 -18.89 0.07 -2.54
N GLU A 9 -19.53 -0.57 -3.53
CA GLU A 9 -19.99 -1.96 -3.46
C GLU A 9 -18.85 -2.97 -3.23
N MET A 10 -17.63 -2.66 -3.67
CA MET A 10 -16.46 -3.54 -3.49
C MET A 10 -15.64 -3.21 -2.25
N THR A 11 -15.96 -2.13 -1.53
CA THR A 11 -15.29 -1.76 -0.27
C THR A 11 -16.01 -2.35 0.92
N THR A 12 -15.33 -2.41 2.07
CA THR A 12 -15.98 -2.84 3.32
C THR A 12 -17.17 -1.89 3.61
N PRO A 13 -18.39 -2.40 3.90
CA PRO A 13 -19.59 -1.57 3.92
C PRO A 13 -19.52 -0.29 4.77
N GLY A 14 -18.83 -0.33 5.91
CA GLY A 14 -18.64 0.84 6.79
C GLY A 14 -17.69 1.90 6.24
N GLU A 15 -16.73 1.54 5.38
CA GLU A 15 -15.80 2.49 4.76
C GLU A 15 -16.53 3.47 3.82
N GLY A 16 -17.63 3.02 3.21
CA GLY A 16 -18.41 3.82 2.27
C GLY A 16 -18.92 5.12 2.86
N PHE A 17 -19.32 5.10 4.14
CA PHE A 17 -19.70 6.30 4.90
C PHE A 17 -18.64 7.40 4.80
N TRP A 18 -17.35 7.04 4.92
CA TRP A 18 -16.26 7.99 4.86
C TRP A 18 -15.89 8.36 3.43
N TYR A 19 -15.83 7.38 2.52
CA TYR A 19 -15.41 7.62 1.15
C TYR A 19 -16.34 8.54 0.37
N GLU A 20 -17.60 8.68 0.78
CA GLU A 20 -18.51 9.68 0.21
C GLU A 20 -18.23 11.12 0.66
N GLN A 21 -17.46 11.30 1.75
CA GLN A 21 -17.18 12.60 2.36
C GLN A 21 -15.83 13.17 1.90
N ALA A 22 -15.70 14.50 1.92
CA ALA A 22 -14.41 15.16 1.79
C ALA A 22 -13.58 14.99 3.09
N PRO A 23 -12.25 14.81 3.01
CA PRO A 23 -11.42 14.72 1.80
C PRO A 23 -11.27 13.29 1.25
N PHE A 24 -11.91 12.29 1.85
CA PHE A 24 -11.67 10.87 1.55
C PHE A 24 -12.07 10.49 0.12
N LYS A 25 -13.17 11.06 -0.40
CA LYS A 25 -13.61 10.83 -1.79
C LYS A 25 -12.53 11.14 -2.82
N ALA A 26 -11.87 12.29 -2.67
CA ALA A 26 -10.79 12.69 -3.57
C ALA A 26 -9.58 11.76 -3.40
N ASN A 27 -9.22 11.43 -2.15
CA ASN A 27 -8.07 10.59 -1.86
C ASN A 27 -8.22 9.16 -2.41
N ILE A 28 -9.39 8.53 -2.30
CA ILE A 28 -9.60 7.17 -2.84
C ILE A 28 -9.51 7.17 -4.37
N ILE A 29 -10.06 8.19 -5.03
CA ILE A 29 -9.97 8.35 -6.48
C ILE A 29 -8.50 8.53 -6.89
N ILE A 30 -7.78 9.50 -6.30
CA ILE A 30 -6.38 9.76 -6.62
C ILE A 30 -5.52 8.52 -6.34
N HIS A 31 -5.73 7.86 -5.20
CA HIS A 31 -5.01 6.63 -4.85
C HIS A 31 -5.18 5.56 -5.93
N ILE A 32 -6.40 5.27 -6.39
CA ILE A 32 -6.65 4.27 -7.44
C ILE A 32 -6.00 4.69 -8.77
N PHE A 33 -6.18 5.94 -9.19
CA PHE A 33 -5.65 6.44 -10.46
C PHE A 33 -4.12 6.52 -10.50
N THR A 34 -3.45 6.59 -9.35
CA THR A 34 -1.99 6.64 -9.27
C THR A 34 -1.39 5.26 -8.98
N SER A 35 -2.02 4.44 -8.13
CA SER A 35 -1.53 3.12 -7.74
C SER A 35 -1.63 2.09 -8.86
N LEU A 36 -2.73 2.06 -9.61
CA LEU A 36 -2.94 1.10 -10.69
C LEU A 36 -1.90 1.24 -11.81
N PRO A 37 -1.69 2.42 -12.42
CA PRO A 37 -0.67 2.55 -13.44
C PRO A 37 0.74 2.36 -12.85
N ALA A 38 1.04 2.88 -11.65
CA ALA A 38 2.33 2.67 -11.01
C ALA A 38 2.66 1.17 -10.89
N SER A 39 1.74 0.39 -10.31
CA SER A 39 1.93 -1.05 -10.11
C SER A 39 1.95 -1.86 -11.39
N PHE A 40 1.08 -1.55 -12.35
CA PHE A 40 1.07 -2.27 -13.62
C PHE A 40 2.37 -2.04 -14.41
N PHE A 41 2.79 -0.77 -14.51
CA PHE A 41 3.94 -0.42 -15.33
C PHE A 41 5.29 -0.73 -14.68
N SER A 42 5.36 -0.81 -13.34
CA SER A 42 6.61 -1.13 -12.65
C SER A 42 7.13 -2.52 -12.98
N VAL A 43 6.24 -3.49 -13.22
CA VAL A 43 6.62 -4.85 -13.66
C VAL A 43 7.55 -4.80 -14.86
N PHE A 44 7.23 -3.96 -15.85
CA PHE A 44 8.07 -3.82 -17.05
C PHE A 44 9.41 -3.16 -16.72
N LEU A 45 9.44 -2.18 -15.82
CA LEU A 45 10.69 -1.53 -15.41
C LEU A 45 11.66 -2.46 -14.69
N PHE A 46 11.16 -3.46 -13.97
CA PHE A 46 12.02 -4.48 -13.36
C PHE A 46 12.58 -5.50 -14.36
N LEU A 47 12.01 -5.61 -15.57
CA LEU A 47 12.52 -6.53 -16.57
C LEU A 47 13.91 -6.08 -17.07
N PRO A 48 14.89 -7.01 -17.16
CA PRO A 48 16.23 -6.73 -17.65
C PRO A 48 16.27 -5.97 -18.97
N ILE A 49 15.35 -6.30 -19.87
CA ILE A 49 15.27 -5.71 -21.20
C ILE A 49 15.11 -4.19 -21.17
N THR A 50 14.39 -3.62 -20.20
CA THR A 50 14.10 -2.18 -20.18
C THR A 50 15.32 -1.36 -19.85
N TRP A 51 16.08 -1.74 -18.83
CA TRP A 51 17.31 -1.03 -18.49
C TRP A 51 18.44 -1.41 -19.45
N GLN A 52 18.63 -2.68 -19.84
CA GLN A 52 19.70 -3.09 -20.77
C GLN A 52 19.57 -2.45 -22.15
N ARG A 53 18.35 -2.41 -22.72
CA ARG A 53 18.13 -1.95 -24.09
C ARG A 53 17.72 -0.49 -24.16
N TRP A 54 16.94 -0.01 -23.19
CA TRP A 54 16.33 1.32 -23.21
C TRP A 54 16.55 2.09 -21.89
N PRO A 55 17.82 2.33 -21.48
CA PRO A 55 18.14 2.93 -20.17
C PRO A 55 17.52 4.32 -19.96
N LYS A 56 17.42 5.15 -21.03
CA LYS A 56 16.76 6.45 -20.96
C LYS A 56 15.26 6.33 -20.67
N PHE A 57 14.59 5.37 -21.29
CA PHE A 57 13.18 5.09 -21.03
C PHE A 57 12.98 4.60 -19.59
N HIS A 58 13.78 3.63 -19.15
CA HIS A 58 13.73 3.14 -17.77
C HIS A 58 13.93 4.27 -16.76
N SER A 59 14.89 5.17 -17.00
CA SER A 59 15.17 6.29 -16.10
C SER A 59 14.01 7.29 -16.02
N ILE A 60 13.54 7.82 -17.16
CA ILE A 60 12.46 8.83 -17.18
C ILE A 60 11.16 8.23 -16.63
N PHE A 61 10.79 7.06 -17.14
CA PHE A 61 9.55 6.42 -16.75
C PHE A 61 9.59 5.94 -15.30
N GLY A 62 10.75 5.49 -14.82
CA GLY A 62 11.00 5.17 -13.41
C GLY A 62 10.66 6.34 -12.48
N TYR A 63 11.15 7.55 -12.76
CA TYR A 63 10.80 8.72 -11.93
C TYR A 63 9.32 9.06 -11.95
N ILE A 64 8.65 8.92 -13.11
CA ILE A 64 7.19 9.15 -13.22
C ILE A 64 6.44 8.14 -12.35
N LEU A 65 6.75 6.85 -12.45
CA LEU A 65 6.09 5.83 -11.65
C LEU A 65 6.40 5.96 -10.16
N SER A 66 7.63 6.33 -9.79
CA SER A 66 8.00 6.63 -8.40
C SER A 66 7.20 7.80 -7.84
N LEU A 67 6.97 8.86 -8.62
CA LEU A 67 6.11 9.98 -8.21
C LEU A 67 4.66 9.53 -8.01
N LEU A 68 4.10 8.79 -8.97
CA LEU A 68 2.75 8.24 -8.84
C LEU A 68 2.62 7.35 -7.59
N LEU A 69 3.63 6.53 -7.32
CA LEU A 69 3.66 5.68 -6.13
C LEU A 69 3.68 6.50 -4.84
N VAL A 70 4.50 7.56 -4.75
CA VAL A 70 4.52 8.44 -3.56
C VAL A 70 3.17 9.13 -3.35
N VAL A 71 2.55 9.65 -4.41
CA VAL A 71 1.20 10.25 -4.33
C VAL A 71 0.18 9.22 -3.85
N SER A 72 0.22 8.01 -4.43
CA SER A 72 -0.61 6.89 -4.01
C SER A 72 -0.44 6.54 -2.53
N LEU A 73 0.80 6.47 -2.03
CA LEU A 73 1.11 6.15 -0.64
C LEU A 73 0.57 7.21 0.33
N VAL A 74 0.68 8.49 -0.03
CA VAL A 74 0.12 9.60 0.77
C VAL A 74 -1.40 9.51 0.84
N CYS A 75 -2.07 9.39 -0.31
CA CYS A 75 -3.52 9.25 -0.36
C CYS A 75 -4.00 7.98 0.36
N GLY A 76 -3.31 6.85 0.17
CA GLY A 76 -3.58 5.59 0.86
C GLY A 76 -3.43 5.71 2.37
N SER A 77 -2.42 6.43 2.86
CA SER A 77 -2.21 6.67 4.29
C SER A 77 -3.32 7.55 4.90
N ILE A 78 -3.82 8.55 4.17
CA ILE A 78 -4.97 9.36 4.60
C ILE A 78 -6.22 8.47 4.75
N LEU A 79 -6.44 7.55 3.81
CA LEU A 79 -7.55 6.59 3.85
C LEU A 79 -7.37 5.55 4.97
N GLY A 80 -6.12 5.19 5.29
CA GLY A 80 -5.76 4.24 6.35
C GLY A 80 -6.37 4.56 7.71
N ARG A 81 -6.66 5.84 8.00
CA ARG A 81 -7.36 6.28 9.22
C ARG A 81 -8.78 5.71 9.36
N ARG A 82 -9.40 5.31 8.24
CA ARG A 82 -10.79 4.81 8.14
C ARG A 82 -10.89 3.42 7.54
N ALA A 83 -9.80 2.91 6.99
CA ALA A 83 -9.78 1.57 6.42
C ALA A 83 -10.09 0.52 7.49
N GLN A 84 -10.93 -0.46 7.13
CA GLN A 84 -11.29 -1.63 7.93
C GLN A 84 -11.80 -1.29 9.34
N GLY A 85 -12.69 -0.29 9.43
CA GLY A 85 -13.25 0.17 10.71
C GLY A 85 -12.35 1.14 11.47
N GLY A 86 -11.14 1.44 10.96
CA GLY A 86 -10.24 2.41 11.56
C GLY A 86 -9.60 1.93 12.86
N ASP A 87 -9.38 0.63 13.02
CA ASP A 87 -8.68 0.08 14.17
C ASP A 87 -7.22 0.58 14.26
N LEU A 88 -6.69 0.73 15.48
CA LEU A 88 -5.34 1.23 15.71
C LEU A 88 -4.26 0.30 15.14
N ASN A 89 -4.48 -1.02 15.16
CA ASN A 89 -3.53 -1.98 14.59
C ASN A 89 -3.45 -1.82 13.07
N MET A 90 -4.60 -1.63 12.41
CA MET A 90 -4.62 -1.39 10.97
C MET A 90 -3.97 -0.05 10.61
N GLN A 91 -4.32 1.01 11.34
CA GLN A 91 -3.71 2.33 11.13
C GLN A 91 -2.18 2.30 11.27
N SER A 92 -1.69 1.68 12.35
CA SER A 92 -0.24 1.57 12.58
C SER A 92 0.46 0.77 11.49
N ALA A 93 -0.12 -0.34 11.04
CA ALA A 93 0.43 -1.13 9.93
C ALA A 93 0.47 -0.34 8.62
N VAL A 94 -0.60 0.39 8.28
CA VAL A 94 -0.65 1.24 7.07
C VAL A 94 0.40 2.34 7.13
N TYR A 95 0.55 3.02 8.27
CA TYR A 95 1.54 4.10 8.42
C TYR A 95 2.97 3.57 8.40
N MET A 96 3.23 2.41 9.02
CA MET A 96 4.54 1.77 8.99
C MET A 96 4.91 1.35 7.55
N LEU A 97 4.04 0.65 6.84
CA LEU A 97 4.27 0.24 5.45
C LEU A 97 4.37 1.44 4.51
N GLY A 98 3.49 2.43 4.68
CA GLY A 98 3.46 3.64 3.86
C GLY A 98 4.74 4.46 4.00
N SER A 99 5.20 4.65 5.23
CA SER A 99 6.45 5.38 5.53
C SER A 99 7.69 4.62 5.05
N ALA A 100 7.78 3.31 5.31
CA ALA A 100 8.90 2.47 4.84
C ALA A 100 8.98 2.44 3.30
N SER A 101 7.83 2.29 2.63
CA SER A 101 7.74 2.33 1.17
C SER A 101 8.15 3.69 0.62
N GLY A 102 7.63 4.78 1.19
CA GLY A 102 7.96 6.15 0.79
C GLY A 102 9.45 6.45 0.96
N TYR A 103 10.03 6.07 2.09
CA TYR A 103 11.46 6.19 2.35
C TYR A 103 12.30 5.43 1.31
N ALA A 104 11.95 4.16 1.05
CA ALA A 104 12.65 3.35 0.07
C ALA A 104 12.57 3.95 -1.35
N VAL A 105 11.41 4.47 -1.75
CA VAL A 105 11.28 5.17 -3.05
C VAL A 105 12.18 6.41 -3.11
N VAL A 106 12.13 7.26 -2.10
CA VAL A 106 12.94 8.49 -2.04
C VAL A 106 14.43 8.16 -2.12
N MET A 107 14.90 7.23 -1.28
CA MET A 107 16.31 6.82 -1.28
C MET A 107 16.71 6.22 -2.61
N GLY A 108 15.92 5.32 -3.19
CA GLY A 108 16.27 4.74 -4.49
C GLY A 108 16.30 5.78 -5.61
N CYS A 109 15.43 6.79 -5.59
CA CYS A 109 15.50 7.91 -6.54
C CYS A 109 16.75 8.77 -6.33
N LEU A 110 17.17 9.02 -5.08
CA LEU A 110 18.40 9.76 -4.77
C LEU A 110 19.64 9.00 -5.24
N GLU A 111 19.71 7.70 -4.99
CA GLU A 111 20.84 6.85 -5.41
C GLU A 111 20.90 6.71 -6.94
N ALA A 112 19.75 6.64 -7.63
CA ALA A 112 19.71 6.70 -9.09
C ALA A 112 20.33 7.99 -9.64
N ARG A 113 20.04 9.14 -9.01
CA ARG A 113 20.63 10.43 -9.40
C ARG A 113 22.14 10.47 -9.15
N ARG A 114 22.62 9.81 -8.10
CA ARG A 114 24.06 9.67 -7.77
C ARG A 114 24.77 8.67 -8.69
N GLY A 115 24.05 7.87 -9.45
CA GLY A 115 24.62 6.80 -10.28
C GLY A 115 24.97 5.52 -9.52
N ALA A 116 24.60 5.42 -8.23
CA ALA A 116 24.78 4.24 -7.39
C ALA A 116 23.68 3.20 -7.68
N ILE A 117 23.87 2.44 -8.77
CA ILE A 117 22.84 1.54 -9.31
C ILE A 117 22.56 0.34 -8.40
N ASP A 118 23.56 -0.15 -7.67
CA ASP A 118 23.38 -1.22 -6.67
C ASP A 118 22.41 -0.77 -5.58
N MET A 119 22.65 0.39 -4.97
CA MET A 119 21.80 0.93 -3.92
C MET A 119 20.42 1.32 -4.46
N HIS A 120 20.34 1.92 -5.65
CA HIS A 120 19.08 2.19 -6.33
C HIS A 120 18.22 0.92 -6.45
N ARG A 121 18.82 -0.16 -6.97
CA ARG A 121 18.15 -1.46 -7.14
C ARG A 121 17.62 -1.97 -5.81
N GLU A 122 18.45 -1.99 -4.78
CA GLU A 122 18.06 -2.50 -3.46
C GLU A 122 16.90 -1.71 -2.85
N TYR A 123 16.93 -0.38 -2.94
CA TYR A 123 15.84 0.47 -2.45
C TYR A 123 14.55 0.30 -3.25
N MET A 124 14.63 0.16 -4.59
CA MET A 124 13.44 -0.10 -5.40
C MET A 124 12.84 -1.46 -5.05
N LEU A 125 13.66 -2.50 -4.88
CA LEU A 125 13.16 -3.81 -4.47
C LEU A 125 12.43 -3.75 -3.12
N ARG A 126 12.99 -3.05 -2.12
CA ARG A 126 12.30 -2.81 -0.83
C ARG A 126 10.97 -2.11 -1.01
N ALA A 127 10.95 -0.99 -1.74
CA ALA A 127 9.74 -0.20 -1.98
C ALA A 127 8.60 -1.05 -2.57
N TRP A 128 8.89 -1.83 -3.62
CA TRP A 128 7.88 -2.62 -4.31
C TRP A 128 7.46 -3.87 -3.55
N PHE A 129 8.36 -4.46 -2.76
CA PHE A 129 8.00 -5.59 -1.88
C PHE A 129 7.11 -5.14 -0.71
N TYR A 130 7.40 -3.98 -0.10
CA TYR A 130 6.52 -3.39 0.92
C TYR A 130 5.15 -3.02 0.35
N ASN A 131 5.08 -2.53 -0.89
CA ASN A 131 3.81 -2.30 -1.57
C ASN A 131 3.05 -3.60 -1.88
N GLY A 132 3.76 -4.69 -2.16
CA GLY A 132 3.18 -6.03 -2.26
C GLY A 132 2.39 -6.42 -1.01
N ALA A 133 2.85 -5.99 0.18
CA ALA A 133 2.13 -6.23 1.44
C ALA A 133 0.70 -5.68 1.37
N PHE A 134 0.47 -4.46 0.90
CA PHE A 134 -0.89 -3.89 0.78
C PHE A 134 -1.83 -4.75 -0.09
N VAL A 135 -1.32 -5.37 -1.16
CA VAL A 135 -2.10 -6.24 -2.04
C VAL A 135 -2.38 -7.58 -1.36
N THR A 136 -1.35 -8.22 -0.80
CA THR A 136 -1.49 -9.51 -0.12
C THR A 136 -2.37 -9.43 1.11
N THR A 137 -2.31 -8.32 1.84
CA THR A 137 -3.15 -8.02 2.99
C THR A 137 -4.63 -8.16 2.62
N ARG A 138 -5.08 -7.59 1.50
CA ARG A 138 -6.47 -7.73 1.01
C ARG A 138 -6.87 -9.19 0.75
N VAL A 139 -5.97 -9.99 0.18
CA VAL A 139 -6.23 -11.43 -0.04
C VAL A 139 -6.33 -12.15 1.31
N THR A 140 -5.45 -11.83 2.25
CA THR A 140 -5.50 -12.40 3.60
C THR A 140 -6.74 -11.95 4.39
N ALA A 141 -7.26 -10.72 4.23
CA ALA A 141 -8.56 -10.33 4.81
C ALA A 141 -9.68 -11.25 4.37
N LEU A 142 -9.78 -11.48 3.06
CA LEU A 142 -10.89 -12.25 2.50
C LEU A 142 -10.88 -13.69 3.03
N ILE A 143 -9.69 -14.26 3.24
CA ILE A 143 -9.53 -15.59 3.84
C ILE A 143 -9.83 -15.54 5.33
N SER A 144 -9.23 -14.60 6.07
CA SER A 144 -9.47 -14.39 7.50
C SER A 144 -10.95 -14.18 7.80
N ALA A 145 -11.67 -13.48 6.92
CA ALA A 145 -13.09 -13.21 7.04
C ALA A 145 -13.92 -14.48 7.20
N GLN A 146 -13.64 -15.50 6.37
CA GLN A 146 -14.35 -16.77 6.41
C GLN A 146 -14.09 -17.48 7.73
N ILE A 147 -12.83 -17.52 8.17
CA ILE A 147 -12.42 -18.19 9.41
C ILE A 147 -13.04 -17.50 10.63
N VAL A 148 -12.93 -16.17 10.70
CA VAL A 148 -13.43 -15.35 11.81
C VAL A 148 -14.96 -15.47 11.92
N THR A 149 -15.66 -15.48 10.78
CA THR A 149 -17.13 -15.68 10.73
C THR A 149 -17.52 -17.06 11.28
N VAL A 150 -16.77 -18.12 10.94
CA VAL A 150 -17.02 -19.48 11.45
C VAL A 150 -16.79 -19.58 12.96
N ILE A 151 -15.75 -18.93 13.50
CA ILE A 151 -15.45 -18.95 14.94
C ILE A 151 -16.54 -18.20 15.73
N ASN A 152 -17.15 -17.17 15.14
CA ASN A 152 -18.25 -16.40 15.71
C ASN A 152 -17.98 -15.84 17.14
N GLY A 153 -16.73 -15.47 17.41
CA GLY A 153 -16.30 -14.95 18.73
C GLY A 153 -15.51 -13.65 18.66
N TYR A 154 -15.32 -13.09 17.47
CA TYR A 154 -14.54 -11.87 17.27
C TYR A 154 -15.44 -10.68 17.02
N PHE A 155 -15.06 -9.54 17.59
CA PHE A 155 -15.76 -8.27 17.47
C PHE A 155 -14.80 -7.17 17.04
N SER A 156 -15.29 -6.27 16.20
CA SER A 156 -14.61 -5.04 15.78
C SER A 156 -15.40 -3.84 16.28
N LEU A 157 -14.70 -2.78 16.68
CA LEU A 157 -15.34 -1.53 17.09
C LEU A 157 -15.67 -0.70 15.85
N TRP A 158 -16.96 -0.40 15.67
CA TRP A 158 -17.46 0.47 14.61
C TRP A 158 -18.19 1.66 15.21
N LYS A 159 -18.30 2.74 14.46
CA LYS A 159 -19.04 3.94 14.89
C LYS A 159 -20.51 3.80 14.58
N CYS A 160 -21.38 4.34 15.44
CA CYS A 160 -22.82 4.36 15.20
C CYS A 160 -23.20 4.96 13.83
N ALA A 161 -22.46 5.99 13.38
CA ALA A 161 -22.65 6.57 12.05
C ALA A 161 -22.36 5.57 10.90
N GLU A 162 -21.35 4.71 11.04
CA GLU A 162 -20.97 3.71 10.04
C GLU A 162 -22.00 2.57 10.01
N VAL A 163 -22.42 2.09 11.18
CA VAL A 163 -23.44 1.04 11.28
C VAL A 163 -24.78 1.53 10.76
N GLY A 164 -25.18 2.75 11.12
CA GLY A 164 -26.40 3.38 10.60
C GLY A 164 -26.38 3.58 9.08
N TYR A 165 -25.21 3.91 8.53
CA TYR A 165 -25.01 4.00 7.08
C TYR A 165 -25.23 2.64 6.38
N VAL A 166 -24.75 1.55 6.97
CA VAL A 166 -24.92 0.19 6.43
C VAL A 166 -26.35 -0.31 6.55
N LEU A 167 -26.99 -0.12 7.71
CA LEU A 167 -28.35 -0.60 7.97
C LEU A 167 -29.43 0.21 7.24
N LYS A 168 -29.13 1.46 6.87
CA LYS A 168 -30.04 2.39 6.17
C LYS A 168 -31.39 2.62 6.89
N SER A 169 -31.49 2.25 8.17
CA SER A 169 -32.68 2.38 9.00
C SER A 169 -32.28 2.70 10.44
N VAL A 170 -32.90 3.73 11.01
CA VAL A 170 -32.68 4.12 12.41
C VAL A 170 -33.29 3.10 13.36
N ASP A 171 -34.48 2.58 13.04
CA ASP A 171 -35.15 1.58 13.87
C ASP A 171 -34.34 0.29 13.93
N ALA A 172 -33.85 -0.19 12.78
CA ALA A 172 -32.98 -1.37 12.73
C ALA A 172 -31.65 -1.15 13.45
N LEU A 173 -31.10 0.08 13.41
CA LEU A 173 -29.88 0.43 14.14
C LEU A 173 -30.10 0.37 15.66
N VAL A 174 -31.18 0.96 16.16
CA VAL A 174 -31.46 1.00 17.61
C VAL A 174 -31.90 -0.36 18.13
N GLU A 175 -32.59 -1.16 17.32
CA GLU A 175 -32.94 -2.54 17.64
C GLU A 175 -31.70 -3.43 17.77
N ALA A 176 -30.77 -3.35 16.80
CA ALA A 176 -29.54 -4.15 16.81
C ALA A 176 -28.46 -3.61 17.76
N TYR A 177 -28.39 -2.29 17.95
CA TYR A 177 -27.37 -1.60 18.76
C TYR A 177 -28.02 -0.48 19.59
N PRO A 178 -28.65 -0.81 20.73
CA PRO A 178 -29.36 0.15 21.57
C PRO A 178 -28.51 1.33 22.05
N GLU A 179 -27.18 1.15 22.16
CA GLU A 179 -26.23 2.20 22.54
C GLU A 179 -26.24 3.36 21.53
N CYS A 180 -26.49 3.07 20.25
CA CYS A 180 -26.62 4.08 19.20
C CYS A 180 -27.92 4.89 19.29
N GLY A 181 -28.90 4.43 20.09
CA GLY A 181 -30.16 5.12 20.36
C GLY A 181 -30.09 6.17 21.46
N THR A 182 -29.01 6.23 22.24
CA THR A 182 -28.86 7.18 23.36
C THR A 182 -28.80 8.64 22.88
N PRO A 183 -29.23 9.63 23.69
CA PRO A 183 -29.17 11.04 23.31
C PRO A 183 -27.76 11.48 22.89
N THR A 184 -26.73 11.04 23.63
CA THR A 184 -25.33 11.30 23.32
C THR A 184 -24.92 10.71 21.97
N ALA A 185 -25.32 9.48 21.66
CA ALA A 185 -24.98 8.83 20.40
C ALA A 185 -25.66 9.47 19.20
N ARG A 186 -26.92 9.94 19.34
CA ARG A 186 -27.61 10.69 18.29
C ARG A 186 -26.99 12.05 18.04
N GLN A 187 -26.52 12.73 19.09
CA GLN A 187 -25.84 14.02 18.98
C GLN A 187 -24.43 13.87 18.39
N TYR A 188 -23.71 12.80 18.73
CA TYR A 188 -22.31 12.56 18.37
C TYR A 188 -22.07 11.16 17.76
N PRO A 189 -22.71 10.81 16.62
CA PRO A 189 -22.68 9.45 16.07
C PRO A 189 -21.32 9.05 15.48
N LYS A 190 -20.44 10.02 15.21
CA LYS A 190 -19.06 9.80 14.73
C LYS A 190 -18.05 9.49 15.84
N TRP A 191 -18.47 9.62 17.10
CA TRP A 191 -17.65 9.48 18.30
C TRP A 191 -18.07 8.29 19.17
N THR A 192 -19.33 7.86 19.05
CA THR A 192 -19.85 6.70 19.76
C THR A 192 -19.53 5.42 18.99
N HIS A 193 -18.96 4.44 19.68
CA HIS A 193 -18.55 3.16 19.11
C HIS A 193 -19.39 2.03 19.70
N VAL A 194 -19.63 1.01 18.89
CA VAL A 194 -20.33 -0.22 19.24
C VAL A 194 -19.54 -1.42 18.72
N ALA A 195 -19.65 -2.55 19.43
CA ALA A 195 -19.02 -3.79 19.02
C ALA A 195 -19.89 -4.47 17.97
N VAL A 196 -19.34 -4.68 16.77
CA VAL A 196 -19.97 -5.40 15.66
C VAL A 196 -19.21 -6.70 15.46
N HIS A 197 -19.91 -7.79 15.15
CA HIS A 197 -19.24 -9.05 14.81
C HIS A 197 -18.20 -8.82 13.70
N ALA A 198 -16.94 -9.17 14.00
CA ALA A 198 -15.84 -8.95 13.08
C ALA A 198 -15.98 -9.92 11.92
N SER A 199 -15.84 -9.41 10.70
CA SER A 199 -15.71 -10.23 9.50
C SER A 199 -14.28 -10.19 8.95
N SER A 200 -13.29 -9.71 9.70
CA SER A 200 -11.88 -9.71 9.28
C SER A 200 -10.99 -9.39 10.48
N ASN A 201 -9.90 -10.14 10.66
CA ASN A 201 -8.77 -9.77 11.51
C ASN A 201 -7.51 -9.82 10.64
N GLU A 202 -7.01 -8.64 10.28
CA GLU A 202 -5.74 -8.53 9.57
C GLU A 202 -4.64 -8.18 10.57
N GLY A 203 -3.81 -9.16 10.88
CA GLY A 203 -2.67 -8.97 11.77
C GLY A 203 -1.43 -8.42 11.04
N PRO A 204 -0.39 -8.02 11.81
CA PRO A 204 0.90 -7.60 11.26
C PRO A 204 1.68 -8.71 10.55
N LEU A 205 1.15 -9.94 10.48
CA LEU A 205 1.83 -11.11 9.90
C LEU A 205 2.21 -10.91 8.43
N ALA A 206 1.29 -10.38 7.60
CA ALA A 206 1.57 -10.12 6.19
C ALA A 206 2.73 -9.11 6.05
N MET A 207 2.73 -8.07 6.88
CA MET A 207 3.80 -7.08 6.94
C MET A 207 5.14 -7.72 7.36
N PHE A 208 5.16 -8.52 8.42
CA PHE A 208 6.38 -9.20 8.89
C PHE A 208 6.95 -10.14 7.82
N LEU A 209 6.11 -10.91 7.14
CA LEU A 209 6.54 -11.79 6.05
C LEU A 209 7.18 -11.00 4.90
N HIS A 210 6.60 -9.85 4.55
CA HIS A 210 7.16 -9.02 3.48
C HIS A 210 8.49 -8.37 3.90
N ILE A 211 8.56 -7.81 5.10
CA ILE A 211 9.79 -7.15 5.60
C ILE A 211 10.92 -8.17 5.74
N LEU A 212 10.66 -9.30 6.40
CA LEU A 212 11.68 -10.33 6.57
C LEU A 212 12.05 -10.97 5.22
N GLY A 213 11.06 -11.25 4.37
CA GLY A 213 11.26 -11.87 3.06
C GLY A 213 12.18 -11.05 2.16
N ILE A 214 12.00 -9.73 2.09
CA ILE A 214 12.85 -8.90 1.24
C ILE A 214 14.28 -8.81 1.76
N GLU A 215 14.48 -8.69 3.08
CA GLU A 215 15.84 -8.61 3.63
C GLU A 215 16.59 -9.95 3.46
N LEU A 216 15.90 -11.08 3.59
CA LEU A 216 16.47 -12.39 3.26
C LEU A 216 16.81 -12.51 1.77
N TYR A 217 15.92 -12.06 0.88
CA TYR A 217 16.16 -12.06 -0.56
C TYR A 217 17.38 -11.21 -0.95
N LEU A 218 17.51 -10.01 -0.38
CA LEU A 218 18.64 -9.13 -0.64
C LEU A 218 19.96 -9.70 -0.09
N ARG A 219 19.93 -10.35 1.08
CA ARG A 219 21.10 -11.07 1.61
C ARG A 219 21.52 -12.24 0.72
N TYR A 220 20.56 -12.98 0.16
CA TYR A 220 20.86 -14.08 -0.74
C TYR A 220 21.38 -13.61 -2.11
N THR A 221 21.04 -12.38 -2.52
CA THR A 221 21.44 -11.81 -3.82
C THR A 221 22.60 -10.81 -3.73
N GLN A 222 23.44 -10.92 -2.69
CA GLN A 222 24.61 -10.04 -2.49
C GLN A 222 25.61 -10.07 -3.64
N ASP A 223 25.77 -11.22 -4.30
CA ASP A 223 26.65 -11.33 -5.48
C ASP A 223 26.19 -10.45 -6.63
N GLU A 224 24.88 -10.32 -6.82
CA GLU A 224 24.32 -9.37 -7.79
C GLU A 224 24.61 -7.93 -7.38
N SER A 225 24.37 -7.55 -6.12
CA SER A 225 24.69 -6.21 -5.62
C SER A 225 26.17 -5.85 -5.84
N ARG A 226 27.09 -6.80 -5.63
CA ARG A 226 28.53 -6.58 -5.88
C ARG A 226 28.83 -6.28 -7.35
N LYS A 227 28.28 -7.07 -8.29
CA LYS A 227 28.44 -6.81 -9.74
C LYS A 227 27.99 -5.42 -10.14
N TRP A 228 26.85 -4.98 -9.59
CA TRP A 228 26.28 -3.66 -9.84
C TRP A 228 27.13 -2.52 -9.28
N ARG A 229 27.70 -2.72 -8.09
CA ARG A 229 28.60 -1.75 -7.45
C ARG A 229 29.86 -1.54 -8.27
N GLU A 230 30.55 -2.63 -8.62
CA GLU A 230 31.76 -2.57 -9.43
C GLU A 230 31.51 -1.87 -10.78
N TRP A 231 30.36 -2.14 -11.41
CA TRP A 231 29.99 -1.45 -12.65
C TRP A 231 29.76 0.05 -12.45
N SER A 232 29.08 0.44 -11.36
CA SER A 232 28.86 1.86 -11.02
C SER A 232 30.19 2.58 -10.78
N GLU A 233 31.12 1.97 -10.05
CA GLU A 233 32.45 2.51 -9.77
C GLU A 233 33.29 2.65 -11.04
N ARG A 234 33.34 1.64 -11.91
CA ARG A 234 34.05 1.72 -13.21
C ARG A 234 33.52 2.85 -14.08
N LYS A 235 32.19 3.01 -14.12
CA LYS A 235 31.53 4.07 -14.87
C LYS A 235 31.84 5.46 -14.28
N ALA A 236 31.85 5.60 -12.96
CA ALA A 236 32.20 6.83 -12.28
C ALA A 236 33.67 7.23 -12.52
N ASN A 237 34.57 6.25 -12.58
CA ASN A 237 36.00 6.45 -12.80
C ASN A 237 36.40 6.62 -14.28
N GLY A 238 35.44 6.56 -15.22
CA GLY A 238 35.70 6.73 -16.65
C GLY A 238 36.48 5.59 -17.33
N GLN A 239 36.70 4.47 -16.64
CA GLN A 239 37.47 3.32 -17.17
C GLN A 239 36.78 2.61 -18.34
N ASP A 240 35.47 2.82 -18.50
CA ASP A 240 34.62 2.19 -19.53
C ASP A 240 34.71 2.86 -20.93
N GLN A 241 35.55 3.90 -21.09
CA GLN A 241 35.75 4.57 -22.39
C GLN A 241 36.88 3.94 -23.23
N THR A 242 37.76 3.14 -22.64
CA THR A 242 38.98 2.66 -23.31
C THR A 242 38.93 1.20 -23.77
N GLU A 243 38.12 0.33 -23.15
CA GLU A 243 38.11 -1.10 -23.48
C GLU A 243 36.69 -1.71 -23.31
N LEU A 244 36.10 -2.21 -24.42
CA LEU A 244 34.85 -3.00 -24.54
C LEU A 244 33.49 -2.26 -24.41
N PRO A 245 32.41 -2.79 -25.06
CA PRO A 245 31.13 -2.10 -25.12
C PRO A 245 30.45 -2.05 -23.75
N ASN A 246 30.04 -0.83 -23.38
CA ASN A 246 29.26 -0.43 -22.20
C ASN A 246 27.91 -1.17 -22.08
N ARG A 247 27.95 -2.47 -21.79
CA ARG A 247 26.77 -3.29 -21.53
C ARG A 247 26.66 -3.52 -20.03
N MET A 248 25.51 -3.18 -19.48
CA MET A 248 25.21 -3.46 -18.08
C MET A 248 25.30 -4.95 -17.77
N PRO A 249 25.67 -5.33 -16.53
CA PRO A 249 25.68 -6.72 -16.08
C PRO A 249 24.35 -7.43 -16.38
N ARG A 250 24.43 -8.73 -16.69
CA ARG A 250 23.25 -9.59 -16.85
C ARG A 250 22.85 -10.21 -15.52
#